data_AF-A0A0F9GUG0-F1
#
_entry.id   AF-A0A0F9GUG0-F1
#
_cell.length_a   1.000
_cell.length_b   1.000
_cell.length_c   1.000
_cell.angle_alpha   90.00
_cell.angle_beta   90.00
_cell.angle_gamma   90.00
#
_symmetry.space_group_name_H-M   'P 1'
#
loop_
_entity.id
_entity.type
_entity.pdbx_description
1 polymer ?
#
loop_
_entity_poly.entity_id
_entity_poly.type
_entity_poly.pdbx_seq_one_letter_code
_entity_poly.pdbx_strand_id
1 'polypeptide(L)'
;MTKREKAACSARWYYAHRDDILSKIRQRRRDNIDRVRAQEKARHDRRRCGGNWLKALERDNHTCQECGAAKGLVVHHIDGRGANNAVKCNQPINNSLSNLLTLCVSCHTSLHNSKNKEAHRAACARAARSMGFDALSARSKKAMATMGADGLSARTRKGWANLTPEQHALRVRKMREGRNKRAAERQTKER
;
A
#
# COMPACT_ATOMS: atom_id res chain seq x y z
N MET A 1 -47.20 -30.44 17.07
CA MET A 1 -46.23 -29.74 16.21
C MET A 1 -44.81 -30.24 16.45
N THR A 2 -44.17 -30.74 15.41
CA THR A 2 -42.77 -31.19 15.42
C THR A 2 -41.80 -30.00 15.48
N LYS A 3 -40.54 -30.22 15.88
CA LYS A 3 -39.48 -29.17 15.87
C LYS A 3 -39.33 -28.52 14.48
N ARG A 4 -39.53 -29.31 13.42
CA ARG A 4 -39.41 -28.88 12.02
C ARG A 4 -40.54 -27.93 11.61
N GLU A 5 -41.76 -28.18 12.08
CA GLU A 5 -42.93 -27.32 11.83
C GLU A 5 -42.83 -25.97 12.54
N LYS A 6 -42.32 -25.95 13.79
CA LYS A 6 -42.06 -24.69 14.51
C LYS A 6 -41.00 -23.83 13.81
N ALA A 7 -39.92 -24.45 13.32
CA ALA A 7 -38.89 -23.76 12.55
C ALA A 7 -39.44 -23.18 11.24
N ALA A 8 -40.24 -23.95 10.49
CA ALA A 8 -40.86 -23.48 9.24
C ALA A 8 -41.82 -22.29 9.48
N CYS A 9 -42.61 -22.33 10.56
CA CYS A 9 -43.50 -21.24 10.96
C CYS A 9 -42.70 -19.95 11.29
N SER A 10 -41.59 -20.08 12.03
CA SER A 10 -40.71 -18.94 12.35
C SER A 10 -40.03 -18.32 11.12
N ALA A 11 -39.63 -19.15 10.14
CA ALA A 11 -39.02 -18.68 8.91
C ALA A 11 -40.04 -17.91 8.06
N ARG A 12 -41.25 -18.45 7.88
CA ARG A 12 -42.31 -17.81 7.10
C ARG A 12 -42.71 -16.45 7.69
N TRP A 13 -42.82 -16.37 9.02
CA TRP A 13 -43.09 -15.11 9.71
C TRP A 13 -41.95 -14.10 9.51
N TYR A 14 -40.69 -14.53 9.63
CA TYR A 14 -39.53 -13.66 9.42
C TYR A 14 -39.52 -13.06 8.01
N TYR A 15 -39.73 -13.88 6.96
CA TYR A 15 -39.74 -13.37 5.60
C TYR A 15 -40.92 -12.44 5.33
N ALA A 16 -42.11 -12.73 5.88
CA ALA A 16 -43.28 -11.85 5.76
C ALA A 16 -43.08 -10.46 6.41
N HIS A 17 -42.22 -10.35 7.43
CA HIS A 17 -41.96 -9.10 8.15
C HIS A 17 -40.53 -8.57 7.97
N ARG A 18 -39.78 -9.13 7.00
CA ARG A 18 -38.34 -8.89 6.85
C ARG A 18 -38.01 -7.41 6.73
N ASP A 19 -38.75 -6.70 5.89
CA ASP A 19 -38.44 -5.30 5.58
C ASP A 19 -38.75 -4.37 6.75
N ASP A 20 -39.83 -4.60 7.49
CA ASP A 20 -40.14 -3.88 8.74
C ASP A 20 -39.05 -4.12 9.80
N ILE A 21 -38.65 -5.38 9.99
CA ILE A 21 -37.57 -5.75 10.93
C ILE A 21 -36.26 -5.05 10.53
N LEU A 22 -35.87 -5.11 9.25
CA LEU A 22 -34.66 -4.45 8.76
C LEU A 22 -34.74 -2.93 8.88
N SER A 23 -35.91 -2.33 8.62
CA SER A 23 -36.16 -0.90 8.79
C SER A 23 -35.96 -0.47 10.25
N LYS A 24 -36.57 -1.18 11.19
CA LYS A 24 -36.39 -0.95 12.63
C LYS A 24 -34.94 -1.13 13.09
N ILE A 25 -34.22 -2.13 12.57
CA ILE A 25 -32.78 -2.31 12.85
C ILE A 25 -31.96 -1.13 12.33
N ARG A 26 -32.22 -0.67 11.10
CA ARG A 26 -31.54 0.49 10.51
C ARG A 26 -31.82 1.76 11.30
N GLN A 27 -33.08 2.01 11.65
CA GLN A 27 -33.48 3.16 12.47
C GLN A 27 -32.76 3.13 13.81
N ARG A 28 -32.82 2.01 14.54
CA ARG A 28 -32.10 1.84 15.81
C ARG A 28 -30.59 2.08 15.68
N ARG A 29 -29.96 1.64 14.58
CA ARG A 29 -28.53 1.91 14.30
C ARG A 29 -28.27 3.39 14.05
N ARG A 30 -29.16 4.10 13.34
CA ARG A 30 -29.08 5.56 13.15
C ARG A 30 -29.19 6.30 14.48
N ASP A 31 -30.21 5.97 15.27
CA ASP A 31 -30.48 6.63 16.56
C ASP A 31 -29.37 6.36 17.60
N ASN A 32 -28.58 5.30 17.40
CA ASN A 32 -27.48 4.90 18.30
C ASN A 32 -26.12 4.92 17.60
N ILE A 33 -25.91 5.80 16.61
CA ILE A 33 -24.72 5.77 15.76
C ILE A 33 -23.41 5.85 16.55
N ASP A 34 -23.35 6.66 17.60
CA ASP A 34 -22.14 6.82 18.41
C ASP A 34 -21.85 5.58 19.27
N ARG A 35 -22.89 4.97 19.85
CA ARG A 35 -22.75 3.69 20.55
C ARG A 35 -22.25 2.60 19.63
N VAL A 36 -22.80 2.52 18.41
CA VAL A 36 -22.36 1.55 17.39
C VAL A 36 -20.90 1.79 17.02
N ARG A 37 -20.52 3.04 16.74
CA ARG A 37 -19.12 3.40 16.44
C ARG A 37 -18.17 3.07 17.59
N ALA A 38 -18.54 3.36 18.83
CA ALA A 38 -17.73 3.04 20.00
C ALA A 38 -17.55 1.53 20.17
N GLN A 39 -18.63 0.75 20.03
CA GLN A 39 -18.58 -0.71 20.08
C GLN A 39 -17.74 -1.30 18.95
N GLU A 40 -17.87 -0.78 17.73
CA GLU A 40 -17.07 -1.22 16.58
C GLU A 40 -15.60 -0.87 16.75
N LYS A 41 -15.28 0.32 17.28
CA LYS A 41 -13.91 0.74 17.63
C LYS A 41 -13.31 -0.18 18.69
N ALA A 42 -14.02 -0.46 19.79
CA ALA A 42 -13.56 -1.35 20.84
C ALA A 42 -13.37 -2.80 20.33
N ARG A 43 -14.28 -3.28 19.47
CA ARG A 43 -14.15 -4.60 18.83
C ARG A 43 -12.96 -4.65 17.89
N HIS A 44 -12.71 -3.59 17.13
CA HIS A 44 -11.57 -3.48 16.22
C HIS A 44 -10.24 -3.46 16.98
N ASP A 45 -10.15 -2.67 18.04
CA ASP A 45 -9.00 -2.64 18.96
C ASP A 45 -8.75 -4.02 19.56
N ARG A 46 -9.76 -4.65 20.17
CA ARG A 46 -9.63 -5.99 20.75
C ARG A 46 -9.12 -7.02 19.74
N ARG A 47 -9.60 -6.98 18.49
CA ARG A 47 -9.20 -7.92 17.45
C ARG A 47 -7.80 -7.66 16.90
N ARG A 48 -7.37 -6.40 16.82
CA ARG A 48 -6.10 -6.04 16.17
C ARG A 48 -4.94 -5.84 17.14
N CYS A 49 -5.20 -5.21 18.27
CA CYS A 49 -4.19 -4.81 19.25
C CYS A 49 -4.48 -5.38 20.65
N GLY A 50 -5.47 -6.27 20.80
CA GLY A 50 -5.78 -6.90 22.09
C GLY A 50 -6.33 -5.94 23.15
N GLY A 51 -6.82 -4.75 22.77
CA GLY A 51 -7.21 -3.70 23.73
C GLY A 51 -6.06 -2.79 24.17
N ASN A 52 -4.87 -2.95 23.57
CA ASN A 52 -3.70 -2.12 23.88
C ASN A 52 -3.53 -0.94 22.92
N TRP A 53 -4.46 -0.70 21.98
CA TRP A 53 -4.33 0.41 21.02
C TRP A 53 -4.24 1.77 21.72
N LEU A 54 -5.14 2.05 22.66
CA LEU A 54 -5.14 3.32 23.38
C LEU A 54 -3.90 3.46 24.28
N LYS A 55 -3.51 2.39 24.97
CA LYS A 55 -2.31 2.36 25.82
C LYS A 55 -1.02 2.64 25.03
N ALA A 56 -0.92 2.12 23.80
CA ALA A 56 0.22 2.41 22.93
C ALA A 56 0.26 3.88 22.51
N LEU A 57 -0.90 4.48 22.20
CA LEU A 57 -0.98 5.91 21.89
C LEU A 57 -0.64 6.79 23.10
N GLU A 58 -1.15 6.46 24.28
CA GLU A 58 -0.85 7.18 25.52
C GLU A 58 0.64 7.13 25.86
N ARG A 59 1.27 5.94 25.78
CA ARG A 59 2.72 5.77 25.94
C ARG A 59 3.51 6.66 24.97
N ASP A 60 3.04 6.75 23.74
CA ASP A 60 3.71 7.47 22.64
C ASP A 60 3.30 8.96 22.59
N ASN A 61 2.67 9.48 23.65
CA ASN A 61 2.18 10.86 23.75
C ASN A 61 1.30 11.31 22.57
N HIS A 62 0.56 10.39 21.96
CA HIS A 62 -0.21 10.64 20.74
C HIS A 62 0.66 11.25 19.62
N THR A 63 1.89 10.75 19.46
CA THR A 63 2.81 11.16 18.40
C THR A 63 3.40 9.98 17.65
N CYS A 64 3.62 10.18 16.34
CA CYS A 64 4.34 9.23 15.51
C CYS A 64 5.78 9.07 16.02
N GLN A 65 6.19 7.84 16.33
CA GLN A 65 7.52 7.55 16.86
C GLN A 65 8.65 7.66 15.81
N GLU A 66 8.30 7.83 14.53
CA GLU A 66 9.27 8.02 13.43
C GLU A 66 9.44 9.49 13.03
N CYS A 67 8.37 10.29 13.05
CA CYS A 67 8.40 11.66 12.52
C CYS A 67 7.76 12.72 13.43
N GLY A 68 7.23 12.34 14.59
CA GLY A 68 6.60 13.26 15.56
C GLY A 68 5.20 13.78 15.20
N ALA A 69 4.63 13.42 14.04
CA ALA A 69 3.30 13.89 13.65
C ALA A 69 2.22 13.47 14.67
N ALA A 70 1.30 14.38 15.01
CA ALA A 70 0.22 14.14 15.98
C ALA A 70 -1.13 13.71 15.36
N LYS A 71 -1.24 13.70 14.02
CA LYS A 71 -2.48 13.38 13.29
C LYS A 71 -2.33 12.12 12.46
N GLY A 72 -3.46 11.44 12.23
CA GLY A 72 -3.51 10.24 11.40
C GLY A 72 -2.69 9.09 12.00
N LEU A 73 -2.79 8.88 13.31
CA LEU A 73 -2.02 7.86 14.02
C LEU A 73 -2.65 6.48 13.86
N VAL A 74 -1.80 5.48 13.69
CA VAL A 74 -2.13 4.06 13.62
C VAL A 74 -1.09 3.28 14.42
N VAL A 75 -1.51 2.17 15.02
CA VAL A 75 -0.59 1.28 15.74
C VAL A 75 -0.13 0.16 14.81
N HIS A 76 1.18 -0.03 14.74
CA HIS A 76 1.87 -1.01 13.90
C HIS A 76 2.49 -2.11 14.76
N HIS A 77 2.38 -3.37 14.32
CA HIS A 77 3.11 -4.50 14.91
C HIS A 77 4.53 -4.57 14.34
N ILE A 78 5.55 -4.38 15.18
CA ILE A 78 6.96 -4.32 14.78
C ILE A 78 7.40 -5.64 14.11
N ASP A 79 7.04 -6.77 14.73
CA ASP A 79 7.30 -8.12 14.23
C ASP A 79 6.51 -8.49 12.96
N GLY A 80 5.62 -7.61 12.49
CA GLY A 80 4.75 -7.86 11.34
C GLY A 80 3.66 -8.90 11.60
N ARG A 81 3.47 -9.37 12.83
CA ARG A 81 2.45 -10.38 13.22
C ARG A 81 1.14 -9.75 13.67
N GLY A 82 0.68 -8.76 12.90
CA GLY A 82 -0.66 -8.20 13.07
C GLY A 82 -1.76 -9.20 12.67
N ALA A 83 -3.01 -8.88 13.00
CA ALA A 83 -4.16 -9.78 12.82
C ALA A 83 -4.27 -10.45 11.43
N ASN A 84 -3.97 -9.72 10.35
CA ASN A 84 -4.06 -10.25 8.99
C ASN A 84 -2.93 -11.26 8.68
N ASN A 85 -1.72 -11.04 9.22
CA ASN A 85 -0.55 -11.88 8.94
C ASN A 85 -0.50 -13.10 9.86
N ALA A 86 -0.96 -12.96 11.10
CA ALA A 86 -1.09 -14.06 12.06
C ALA A 86 -1.93 -15.23 11.50
N VAL A 87 -3.10 -14.91 10.92
CA VAL A 87 -3.97 -15.89 10.26
C VAL A 87 -3.27 -16.55 9.07
N LYS A 88 -2.56 -15.75 8.26
CA LYS A 88 -1.85 -16.25 7.07
C LYS A 88 -0.70 -17.19 7.42
N CYS A 89 0.01 -16.91 8.52
CA CYS A 89 1.22 -17.63 8.91
C CYS A 89 0.99 -18.68 9.99
N ASN A 90 -0.27 -18.89 10.42
CA ASN A 90 -0.63 -19.76 11.55
C ASN A 90 0.18 -19.46 12.83
N GLN A 91 0.42 -18.17 13.09
CA GLN A 91 1.15 -17.70 14.26
C GLN A 91 0.24 -16.88 15.17
N PRO A 92 0.42 -16.95 16.50
CA PRO A 92 -0.38 -16.13 17.41
C PRO A 92 -0.06 -14.64 17.21
N ILE A 93 -1.10 -13.80 17.34
CA ILE A 93 -0.96 -12.35 17.29
C ILE A 93 -0.20 -11.89 18.55
N ASN A 94 0.88 -11.12 18.36
CA ASN A 94 1.64 -10.55 19.47
C ASN A 94 1.19 -9.11 19.76
N ASN A 95 0.28 -8.97 20.73
CA ASN A 95 -0.28 -7.66 21.15
C ASN A 95 0.44 -7.04 22.35
N SER A 96 1.66 -7.48 22.68
CA SER A 96 2.45 -6.87 23.74
C SER A 96 2.76 -5.40 23.41
N LEU A 97 2.70 -4.51 24.42
CA LEU A 97 2.96 -3.08 24.20
C LEU A 97 4.33 -2.81 23.58
N SER A 98 5.36 -3.57 23.94
CA SER A 98 6.71 -3.47 23.36
C SER A 98 6.76 -3.85 21.88
N ASN A 99 5.82 -4.63 21.36
CA ASN A 99 5.71 -4.97 19.94
C ASN A 99 4.80 -4.01 19.15
N LEU A 100 4.17 -3.05 19.82
CA LEU A 100 3.30 -2.05 19.21
C LEU A 100 4.03 -0.72 19.08
N LEU A 101 3.96 -0.11 17.89
CA LEU A 101 4.58 1.17 17.57
C LEU A 101 3.54 2.14 16.99
N THR A 102 3.43 3.35 17.55
CA THR A 102 2.55 4.38 16.99
C THR A 102 3.21 5.09 15.82
N LEU A 103 2.57 5.05 14.65
CA LEU A 103 3.02 5.67 13.42
C LEU A 103 1.92 6.53 12.80
N CYS A 104 2.27 7.59 12.08
CA CYS A 104 1.30 8.24 11.19
C CYS A 104 1.05 7.38 9.93
N VAL A 105 -0.06 7.60 9.24
CA VAL A 105 -0.43 6.83 8.03
C VAL A 105 0.69 6.83 6.98
N SER A 106 1.38 7.95 6.76
CA SER A 106 2.46 8.04 5.78
C SER A 106 3.67 7.18 6.16
N CYS A 107 4.15 7.27 7.40
CA CYS A 107 5.23 6.43 7.91
C CYS A 107 4.83 4.95 7.93
N HIS A 108 3.61 4.62 8.35
CA HIS A 108 3.10 3.26 8.35
C HIS A 108 3.07 2.64 6.93
N THR A 109 2.55 3.38 5.95
CA THR A 109 2.55 2.93 4.55
C THR A 109 3.97 2.83 3.99
N SER A 110 4.86 3.77 4.32
CA SER A 110 6.27 3.72 3.94
C SER A 110 6.97 2.47 4.50
N LEU A 111 6.66 2.07 5.73
CA LEU A 111 7.20 0.88 6.37
C LEU A 111 6.77 -0.41 5.64
N HIS A 112 5.49 -0.55 5.28
CA HIS A 112 5.04 -1.69 4.46
C HIS A 112 5.65 -1.68 3.06
N ASN A 113 5.79 -0.50 2.46
CA ASN A 113 6.37 -0.36 1.13
C ASN A 113 7.89 -0.60 1.11
N SER A 114 8.62 -0.25 2.17
CA SER A 114 10.08 -0.43 2.26
C SER A 114 10.45 -1.89 2.51
N LYS A 115 9.74 -2.60 3.40
CA LYS A 115 9.88 -4.06 3.58
C LYS A 115 9.66 -4.80 2.25
N ASN A 116 8.71 -4.33 1.43
CA ASN A 116 8.52 -4.86 0.07
C ASN A 116 9.61 -4.41 -0.90
N LYS A 117 10.16 -3.19 -0.80
CA LYS A 117 11.22 -2.69 -1.68
C LYS A 117 12.52 -3.45 -1.50
N GLU A 118 12.90 -3.84 -0.30
CA GLU A 118 14.14 -4.58 -0.08
C GLU A 118 14.03 -6.01 -0.59
N ALA A 119 12.92 -6.69 -0.28
CA ALA A 119 12.60 -8.00 -0.86
C ALA A 119 12.47 -7.95 -2.39
N HIS A 120 11.84 -6.90 -2.94
CA HIS A 120 11.68 -6.68 -4.37
C HIS A 120 13.01 -6.31 -5.05
N ARG A 121 13.84 -5.44 -4.45
CA ARG A 121 15.19 -5.12 -4.93
C ARG A 121 16.06 -6.36 -4.93
N ALA A 122 16.03 -7.16 -3.86
CA ALA A 122 16.75 -8.42 -3.79
C ALA A 122 16.26 -9.42 -4.84
N ALA A 123 14.94 -9.53 -5.05
CA ALA A 123 14.35 -10.38 -6.09
C ALA A 123 14.71 -9.90 -7.51
N CYS A 124 14.61 -8.60 -7.80
CA CYS A 124 15.03 -8.01 -9.06
C CYS A 124 16.54 -8.17 -9.29
N ALA A 125 17.38 -8.03 -8.25
CA ALA A 125 18.82 -8.23 -8.36
C ALA A 125 19.20 -9.71 -8.59
N ARG A 126 18.40 -10.66 -8.08
CA ARG A 126 18.55 -12.09 -8.42
C ARG A 126 18.09 -12.38 -9.85
N ALA A 127 16.93 -11.84 -10.24
CA ALA A 127 16.39 -11.97 -11.59
C ALA A 127 17.29 -11.32 -12.66
N ALA A 128 17.92 -10.18 -12.34
CA ALA A 128 18.89 -9.51 -13.21
C ALA A 128 20.23 -10.25 -13.29
N ARG A 129 20.56 -11.10 -12.31
CA ARG A 129 21.71 -12.01 -12.36
C ARG A 129 21.41 -13.28 -13.14
N SER A 130 20.18 -13.78 -13.09
CA SER A 130 19.77 -14.98 -13.82
C SER A 130 19.41 -14.69 -15.28
N MET A 131 18.92 -13.49 -15.59
CA MET A 131 18.71 -13.03 -16.97
C MET A 131 19.96 -12.29 -17.41
N GLY A 132 20.76 -12.89 -18.29
CA GLY A 132 21.94 -12.23 -18.89
C GLY A 132 21.60 -10.87 -19.50
N PHE A 133 22.60 -10.01 -19.66
CA PHE A 133 22.46 -8.64 -20.19
C PHE A 133 21.63 -8.59 -21.49
N ASP A 134 21.79 -9.60 -22.35
CA ASP A 134 21.08 -9.70 -23.62
C ASP A 134 19.56 -9.92 -23.45
N ALA A 135 19.14 -10.70 -22.46
CA ALA A 135 17.72 -10.94 -22.18
C ALA A 135 17.03 -9.68 -21.62
N LEU A 136 17.72 -8.93 -20.76
CA LEU A 136 17.27 -7.63 -20.27
C LEU A 136 17.17 -6.59 -21.41
N SER A 137 18.17 -6.56 -22.29
CA SER A 137 18.21 -5.70 -23.48
C SER A 137 17.05 -6.01 -24.44
N ALA A 138 16.81 -7.29 -24.73
CA ALA A 138 15.72 -7.74 -25.59
C ALA A 138 14.34 -7.39 -25.02
N ARG A 139 14.13 -7.61 -23.72
CA ARG A 139 12.86 -7.27 -23.06
C ARG A 139 12.61 -5.76 -23.05
N SER A 140 13.65 -4.96 -22.82
CA SER A 140 13.54 -3.50 -22.85
C SER A 140 13.28 -2.97 -24.27
N LYS A 141 13.90 -3.55 -25.29
CA LYS A 141 13.62 -3.25 -26.70
C LYS A 141 12.17 -3.61 -27.07
N LYS A 142 11.68 -4.78 -26.65
CA LYS A 142 10.30 -5.22 -26.89
C LYS A 142 9.28 -4.28 -26.21
N ALA A 143 9.53 -3.89 -24.97
CA ALA A 143 8.66 -2.94 -24.25
C ALA A 143 8.62 -1.56 -24.93
N MET A 144 9.76 -1.07 -25.45
CA MET A 144 9.80 0.19 -26.20
C MET A 144 9.08 0.09 -27.55
N ALA A 145 9.20 -1.05 -28.24
CA ALA A 145 8.52 -1.28 -29.52
C ALA A 145 6.99 -1.31 -29.38
N THR A 146 6.47 -1.76 -28.23
CA THR A 146 5.02 -1.75 -27.95
C THR A 146 4.48 -0.40 -27.51
N MET A 147 5.36 0.52 -27.09
CA MET A 147 4.95 1.88 -26.76
C MET A 147 4.82 2.69 -28.05
N GLY A 148 3.60 3.06 -28.43
CA GLY A 148 3.37 4.00 -29.53
C GLY A 148 4.10 5.34 -29.31
N ALA A 149 4.18 6.18 -30.36
CA ALA A 149 4.90 7.45 -30.33
C ALA A 149 4.51 8.35 -29.14
N ASP A 150 3.23 8.35 -28.78
CA ASP A 150 2.71 9.11 -27.62
C ASP A 150 3.25 8.60 -26.28
N GLY A 151 3.39 7.28 -26.14
CA GLY A 151 3.97 6.66 -24.95
C GLY A 151 5.44 7.03 -24.79
N LEU A 152 6.20 7.06 -25.89
CA LEU A 152 7.61 7.45 -25.90
C LEU A 152 7.78 8.94 -25.57
N SER A 153 6.91 9.80 -26.12
CA SER A 153 6.88 11.24 -25.84
C SER A 153 6.54 11.52 -24.37
N ALA A 154 5.51 10.87 -23.82
CA ALA A 154 5.10 11.02 -22.43
C ALA A 154 6.21 10.58 -21.46
N ARG A 155 6.86 9.44 -21.73
CA ARG A 155 7.99 8.96 -20.93
C ARG A 155 9.16 9.94 -20.95
N THR A 156 9.46 10.51 -22.12
CA THR A 156 10.52 11.52 -22.27
C THR A 156 10.18 12.76 -21.45
N ARG A 157 8.99 13.33 -21.61
CA ARG A 157 8.52 14.51 -20.84
C ARG A 157 8.62 14.28 -19.34
N LYS A 158 8.15 13.13 -18.84
CA LYS A 158 8.25 12.77 -17.42
C LYS A 158 9.70 12.66 -16.92
N GLY A 159 10.60 12.19 -17.77
CA GLY A 159 12.03 12.14 -17.47
C GLY A 159 12.67 13.52 -17.33
N TRP A 160 12.17 14.52 -18.06
CA TRP A 160 12.64 15.90 -17.97
C TRP A 160 12.03 16.67 -16.79
N ALA A 161 10.76 16.40 -16.46
CA ALA A 161 10.04 17.08 -15.37
C ALA A 161 10.65 16.86 -13.97
N ASN A 162 11.39 15.76 -13.77
CA ASN A 162 11.99 15.41 -12.49
C ASN A 162 13.45 15.86 -12.34
N LEU A 163 14.01 16.55 -13.34
CA LEU A 163 15.39 17.04 -13.26
C LEU A 163 15.42 18.42 -12.62
N THR A 164 16.45 18.67 -11.80
CA THR A 164 16.76 20.03 -11.37
C THR A 164 17.22 20.88 -12.57
N PRO A 165 17.14 22.21 -12.51
CA PRO A 165 17.62 23.08 -13.59
C PRO A 165 19.06 22.78 -14.01
N GLU A 166 19.94 22.51 -13.06
CA GLU A 166 21.35 22.14 -13.30
C GLU A 166 21.47 20.80 -14.03
N GLN A 167 20.74 19.78 -13.58
CA GLN A 167 20.71 18.47 -14.22
C GLN A 167 20.15 18.55 -15.64
N HIS A 168 19.14 19.40 -15.85
CA HIS A 168 18.57 19.68 -17.17
C HIS A 168 19.62 20.30 -18.09
N ALA A 169 20.29 21.37 -17.65
CA ALA A 169 21.34 22.06 -18.41
C ALA A 169 22.49 21.11 -18.79
N LEU A 170 22.97 20.31 -17.84
CA LEU A 170 24.03 19.32 -18.06
C LEU A 170 23.61 18.28 -19.12
N ARG A 171 22.37 17.80 -19.05
CA ARG A 171 21.85 16.82 -20.01
C ARG A 171 21.72 17.40 -21.42
N VAL A 172 21.25 18.64 -21.55
CA VAL A 172 21.19 19.36 -22.83
C VAL A 172 22.59 19.53 -23.43
N ARG A 173 23.58 19.91 -22.60
CA ARG A 173 24.98 20.07 -23.04
C ARG A 173 25.53 18.76 -23.61
N LYS A 174 25.40 17.65 -22.88
CA LYS A 174 25.83 16.31 -23.34
C LYS A 174 25.17 15.88 -24.65
N MET A 175 23.89 16.20 -24.85
CA MET A 175 23.20 15.89 -26.12
C MET A 175 23.70 16.73 -27.29
N ARG A 176 24.18 17.96 -27.05
CA ARG A 176 24.82 18.78 -28.09
C ARG A 176 26.22 18.24 -28.42
N GLU A 177 27.03 17.97 -27.40
CA GLU A 177 28.36 17.36 -27.54
C GLU A 177 28.29 16.04 -28.34
N GLY A 178 27.34 15.17 -28.02
CA GLY A 178 27.15 13.91 -28.74
C GLY A 178 26.70 14.07 -30.20
N ARG A 179 25.94 15.13 -30.53
CA ARG A 179 25.58 15.46 -31.93
C ARG A 179 26.78 15.98 -32.71
N ASN A 180 27.56 16.87 -32.10
CA ASN A 180 28.77 17.42 -32.71
C ASN A 180 29.80 16.33 -32.99
N LYS A 181 30.00 15.39 -32.05
CA LYS A 181 30.90 14.25 -32.24
C LYS A 181 30.51 13.38 -33.43
N ARG A 182 29.22 13.03 -33.56
CA ARG A 182 28.72 12.23 -34.70
C ARG A 182 28.83 12.98 -36.03
N ALA A 183 28.67 14.30 -36.03
CA ALA A 183 28.84 15.12 -37.23
C ALA A 183 30.31 15.12 -37.69
N ALA A 184 31.25 15.28 -36.75
CA ALA A 184 32.68 15.19 -37.04
C ALA A 184 33.06 13.79 -37.58
N GLU A 185 32.57 12.71 -36.95
CA GLU A 185 32.83 11.33 -37.39
C GLU A 185 32.28 11.04 -38.81
N ARG A 186 31.17 11.68 -39.22
CA ARG A 186 30.63 11.57 -40.59
C ARG A 186 31.56 12.26 -41.59
N GLN A 187 32.00 13.49 -41.26
CA GLN A 187 32.92 14.23 -42.12
C GLN A 187 34.27 13.52 -42.31
N THR A 188 34.74 12.78 -41.31
CA THR A 188 35.97 11.98 -41.43
C THR A 188 35.80 10.71 -42.26
N LYS A 189 34.57 10.19 -42.40
CA LYS A 189 34.30 8.99 -43.21
C LYS A 189 34.05 9.30 -44.69
N GLU A 190 33.75 10.56 -45.00
CA GLU A 190 33.50 11.06 -46.36
C GLU A 190 34.77 11.64 -47.02
N ARG A 191 35.90 11.62 -46.31
CA ARG A 191 37.24 11.99 -46.81
C ARG A 191 38.07 10.74 -47.01
#